data_AF-A0A932BFS4-F1
#
_entry.id   AF-A0A932BFS4-F1
#
_cell.length_a   1.000
_cell.length_b   1.000
_cell.length_c   1.000
_cell.angle_alpha   90.00
_cell.angle_beta   90.00
_cell.angle_gamma   90.00
#
_symmetry.space_group_name_H-M   'P 1'
#
loop_
_entity.id
_entity.type
_entity.pdbx_description
1 polymer ?
#
loop_
_entity_poly.entity_id
_entity_poly.type
_entity_poly.pdbx_seq_one_letter_code
_entity_poly.pdbx_strand_id
1 'polypeptide(L)'
;MLEVRPDGSQVVRFRPVSALATPKFMKRLMELHTRELAAAKVEPLISAAAFVLDFECIHPFADGNGRVGRLLALLLLYQCGYGVGRYISLERIVEQSKETYYQALYRSSQGWHESKHDLCPWVENISSARLSPRTTTSRPGSARFRRRRAPSACW
;
A
#
# COMPACT_ATOMS: atom_id res chain seq x y z
N MET A 1 10.90 -0.97 15.68
CA MET A 1 9.77 -0.23 16.28
C MET A 1 9.58 -0.69 17.72
N LEU A 2 10.00 0.15 18.67
CA LEU A 2 9.75 -0.04 20.09
C LEU A 2 8.37 0.56 20.40
N GLU A 3 7.52 -0.20 21.07
CA GLU A 3 6.30 0.32 21.67
C GLU A 3 6.51 0.43 23.17
N VAL A 4 6.32 1.63 23.71
CA VAL A 4 6.28 1.84 25.16
C VAL A 4 4.82 1.72 25.59
N ARG A 5 4.51 0.72 26.40
CA ARG A 5 3.17 0.50 26.95
C ARG A 5 2.88 1.52 28.07
N PRO A 6 1.61 1.71 28.46
CA PRO A 6 1.24 2.61 29.55
C PRO A 6 1.87 2.24 30.91
N ASP A 7 2.28 0.99 31.08
CA ASP A 7 2.99 0.47 32.26
C ASP A 7 4.52 0.72 32.23
N GLY A 8 5.02 1.41 31.19
CA GLY A 8 6.45 1.69 30.99
C GLY A 8 7.25 0.54 30.39
N SER A 9 6.64 -0.62 30.13
CA SER A 9 7.32 -1.73 29.48
C SER A 9 7.57 -1.45 28.00
N GLN A 10 8.75 -1.82 27.51
CA GLN A 10 9.11 -1.68 26.10
C GLN A 10 8.94 -3.02 25.38
N VAL A 11 8.10 -3.04 24.36
CA VAL A 11 7.94 -4.19 23.48
C VAL A 11 8.64 -3.89 22.16
N VAL A 12 9.63 -4.71 21.83
CA VAL A 12 10.21 -4.73 20.49
C VAL A 12 9.19 -5.41 19.57
N ARG A 13 8.37 -4.62 18.88
CA ARG A 13 7.43 -5.16 17.88
C ARG A 13 8.16 -5.68 16.65
N PHE A 14 9.21 -4.96 16.25
CA PHE A 14 10.00 -5.33 15.08
C PHE A 14 11.40 -4.70 15.14
N ARG A 15 12.42 -5.41 14.62
CA ARG A 15 13.79 -4.87 14.51
C ARG A 15 14.05 -4.42 13.07
N PRO A 16 14.23 -3.11 12.83
CA PRO A 16 14.48 -2.61 11.48
C PRO A 16 15.84 -3.06 10.95
N VAL A 17 16.03 -2.86 9.65
CA VAL A 17 17.35 -2.99 9.01
C VAL A 17 18.35 -2.04 9.69
N SER A 18 19.61 -2.45 9.80
CA SER A 18 20.66 -1.59 10.35
C SER A 18 20.84 -0.34 9.48
N ALA A 19 21.14 0.81 10.10
CA ALA A 19 21.30 2.07 9.36
C ALA A 19 22.34 1.98 8.23
N LEU A 20 23.40 1.18 8.42
CA LEU A 20 24.42 0.92 7.41
C LEU A 20 23.86 0.17 6.19
N ALA A 21 22.93 -0.75 6.40
CA ALA A 21 22.31 -1.54 5.34
C ALA A 21 21.09 -0.86 4.71
N THR A 22 20.45 0.10 5.39
CA THR A 22 19.25 0.80 4.92
C THR A 22 19.33 1.29 3.47
N PRO A 23 20.40 1.98 2.99
CA PRO A 23 20.45 2.43 1.61
C PRO A 23 20.41 1.30 0.58
N LYS A 24 21.05 0.16 0.89
CA LYS A 24 21.06 -1.03 0.04
C LYS A 24 19.66 -1.63 -0.06
N PHE A 25 18.96 -1.75 1.06
CA PHE A 25 17.61 -2.32 1.09
C PHE A 25 16.58 -1.40 0.42
N MET A 26 16.65 -0.08 0.63
CA MET A 26 15.78 0.88 -0.05
C MET A 26 15.98 0.86 -1.57
N LYS A 27 17.24 0.82 -2.04
CA LYS A 27 17.54 0.69 -3.47
C LYS A 27 16.92 -0.59 -4.03
N ARG A 28 17.10 -1.70 -3.33
CA ARG A 28 16.55 -3.00 -3.74
C ARG A 28 15.02 -2.99 -3.79
N LEU A 29 14.35 -2.40 -2.80
CA LEU A 29 12.90 -2.25 -2.77
C LEU A 29 12.39 -1.49 -3.99
N MET A 30 13.00 -0.35 -4.33
CA MET A 30 12.61 0.45 -5.50
C MET A 30 12.80 -0.30 -6.83
N GLU A 31 13.93 -1.01 -6.97
CA GLU A 31 14.23 -1.82 -8.17
C GLU A 31 13.21 -2.96 -8.34
N LEU A 32 12.91 -3.67 -7.26
CA LEU A 32 11.94 -4.76 -7.26
C LEU A 32 10.55 -4.26 -7.62
N HIS A 33 10.08 -3.18 -6.99
CA HIS A 33 8.76 -2.62 -7.26
C HIS A 33 8.61 -2.19 -8.72
N THR A 34 9.61 -1.48 -9.27
CA THR A 34 9.61 -1.05 -10.67
C THR A 34 9.57 -2.25 -11.62
N ARG A 35 10.35 -3.29 -11.32
CA ARG A 35 10.40 -4.52 -12.12
C ARG A 35 9.06 -5.26 -12.10
N GLU A 36 8.45 -5.45 -10.94
CA GLU A 36 7.20 -6.20 -10.81
C GLU A 36 6.03 -5.46 -11.47
N LEU A 37 5.97 -4.13 -11.36
CA LEU A 37 5.00 -3.32 -12.09
C LEU A 37 5.16 -3.47 -13.62
N ALA A 38 6.39 -3.44 -14.13
CA ALA A 38 6.66 -3.62 -15.55
C ALA A 38 6.33 -5.04 -16.04
N ALA A 39 6.53 -6.05 -15.19
CA ALA A 39 6.25 -7.44 -15.53
C ALA A 39 4.75 -7.76 -15.56
N ALA A 40 3.92 -6.97 -14.87
CA ALA A 40 2.47 -7.16 -14.77
C ALA A 40 2.03 -8.58 -14.32
N LYS A 41 2.86 -9.23 -13.49
CA LYS A 41 2.62 -10.60 -12.99
C LYS A 41 1.90 -10.65 -11.65
N VAL A 42 1.99 -9.58 -10.88
CA VAL A 42 1.40 -9.45 -9.55
C VAL A 42 0.29 -8.41 -9.64
N GLU A 43 -0.82 -8.68 -8.94
CA GLU A 43 -1.92 -7.72 -8.86
C GLU A 43 -1.42 -6.41 -8.17
N PRO A 44 -1.74 -5.22 -8.72
CA PRO A 44 -1.20 -3.95 -8.23
C PRO A 44 -1.40 -3.68 -6.73
N LEU A 45 -2.55 -4.01 -6.15
CA LEU A 45 -2.81 -3.87 -4.71
C LEU A 45 -1.88 -4.75 -3.87
N ILE A 46 -1.62 -6.00 -4.30
CA ILE A 46 -0.66 -6.88 -3.61
C ILE A 46 0.77 -6.31 -3.68
N SER A 47 1.17 -5.79 -4.84
CA SER A 47 2.49 -5.14 -5.00
C SER A 47 2.61 -3.90 -4.11
N ALA A 48 1.57 -3.08 -4.04
CA ALA A 48 1.51 -1.91 -3.16
C ALA A 48 1.59 -2.30 -1.67
N ALA A 49 0.84 -3.33 -1.27
CA ALA A 49 0.86 -3.84 0.11
C ALA A 49 2.27 -4.34 0.50
N ALA A 50 2.90 -5.14 -0.35
CA ALA A 50 4.26 -5.62 -0.14
C ALA A 50 5.26 -4.47 -0.01
N PHE A 51 5.16 -3.45 -0.87
CA PHE A 51 6.04 -2.29 -0.82
C PHE A 51 5.96 -1.55 0.52
N VAL A 52 4.75 -1.34 1.03
CA VAL A 52 4.54 -0.64 2.31
C VAL A 52 5.09 -1.48 3.48
N LEU A 53 4.86 -2.80 3.47
CA LEU A 53 5.42 -3.70 4.49
C LEU A 53 6.95 -3.64 4.49
N ASP A 54 7.58 -3.77 3.33
CA ASP A 54 9.03 -3.70 3.19
C ASP A 54 9.58 -2.34 3.64
N PHE A 55 8.91 -1.24 3.30
CA PHE A 55 9.28 0.09 3.76
C PHE A 55 9.23 0.21 5.30
N GLU A 56 8.17 -0.29 5.94
CA GLU A 56 8.04 -0.28 7.40
C GLU A 56 9.09 -1.17 8.08
N CYS A 57 9.50 -2.26 7.42
CA CYS A 57 10.57 -3.14 7.89
C CYS A 57 11.97 -2.52 7.71
N ILE A 58 12.22 -1.83 6.60
CA ILE A 58 13.49 -1.15 6.36
C ILE A 58 13.66 0.04 7.31
N HIS A 59 12.57 0.78 7.53
CA HIS A 59 12.49 1.91 8.45
C HIS A 59 13.59 2.96 8.21
N PRO A 60 13.63 3.58 7.02
CA PRO A 60 14.82 4.29 6.54
C PRO A 60 15.13 5.62 7.21
N PHE A 61 14.16 6.23 7.90
CA PHE A 61 14.32 7.54 8.53
C PHE A 61 14.50 7.41 10.04
N ALA A 62 15.12 8.40 10.67
CA ALA A 62 15.26 8.44 12.13
C ALA A 62 13.91 8.65 12.85
N ASP A 63 13.02 9.44 12.25
CA ASP A 63 11.65 9.65 12.67
C ASP A 63 10.74 9.84 11.44
N GLY A 64 9.44 9.65 11.60
CA GLY A 64 8.45 9.92 10.58
C GLY A 64 8.13 8.76 9.65
N ASN A 65 8.74 7.59 9.82
CA ASN A 65 8.48 6.41 8.99
C ASN A 65 6.99 6.08 8.92
N GLY A 66 6.26 6.08 10.04
CA GLY A 66 4.81 5.81 9.99
C GLY A 66 4.01 6.86 9.20
N ARG A 67 4.43 8.13 9.20
CA ARG A 67 3.78 9.19 8.39
C ARG A 67 4.08 8.97 6.91
N VAL A 68 5.33 8.71 6.57
CA VAL A 68 5.75 8.44 5.19
C VAL A 68 5.16 7.14 4.66
N GLY A 69 5.13 6.07 5.46
CA GLY A 69 4.53 4.78 5.12
C GLY A 69 3.06 4.90 4.78
N ARG A 70 2.29 5.68 5.56
CA ARG A 70 0.89 5.99 5.23
C ARG A 70 0.73 6.81 3.95
N LEU A 71 1.57 7.80 3.72
CA LEU A 71 1.56 8.58 2.48
C LEU A 71 1.89 7.71 1.27
N LEU A 72 2.86 6.80 1.41
CA LEU A 72 3.24 5.83 0.37
C LEU A 72 2.10 4.85 0.11
N ALA A 73 1.48 4.30 1.15
CA ALA A 73 0.32 3.42 1.01
C ALA A 73 -0.80 4.12 0.25
N LEU A 74 -1.12 5.36 0.62
CA LEU A 74 -2.13 6.16 -0.06
C LEU A 74 -1.77 6.41 -1.53
N LEU A 75 -0.54 6.82 -1.81
CA LEU A 75 -0.06 7.07 -3.17
C LEU A 75 -0.16 5.82 -4.05
N LEU A 76 0.30 4.68 -3.54
CA LEU A 76 0.30 3.42 -4.28
C LEU A 76 -1.14 2.93 -4.54
N LEU A 77 -2.03 3.06 -3.56
CA LEU A 77 -3.45 2.75 -3.73
C LEU A 77 -4.08 3.62 -4.83
N TYR A 78 -3.75 4.91 -4.89
CA TYR A 78 -4.19 5.79 -5.97
C TYR A 78 -3.65 5.37 -7.33
N GLN A 79 -2.37 4.99 -7.42
CA GLN A 79 -1.77 4.49 -8.66
C GLN A 79 -2.43 3.18 -9.13
N CYS A 80 -2.91 2.37 -8.19
CA CYS A 80 -3.67 1.15 -8.47
C CYS A 80 -5.14 1.41 -8.82
N GLY A 81 -5.59 2.67 -8.88
CA GLY A 81 -6.97 3.04 -9.23
C GLY A 81 -7.96 3.01 -8.06
N TYR A 82 -7.49 2.81 -6.82
CA TYR A 82 -8.34 2.87 -5.63
C TYR A 82 -8.51 4.32 -5.19
N GLY A 83 -9.74 4.84 -5.27
CA GLY A 83 -10.10 6.21 -4.88
C GLY A 83 -10.19 6.44 -3.36
N VAL A 84 -9.25 5.89 -2.60
CA VAL A 84 -9.32 5.78 -1.12
C VAL A 84 -9.32 7.15 -0.45
N GLY A 85 -8.47 8.07 -0.91
CA GLY A 85 -8.33 9.38 -0.28
C GLY A 85 -9.30 10.46 -0.76
N ARG A 86 -10.20 10.18 -1.72
CA ARG A 86 -11.13 11.20 -2.24
C ARG A 86 -12.28 11.48 -1.27
N TYR A 87 -12.58 10.54 -0.35
CA TYR A 87 -13.72 10.65 0.56
C TYR A 87 -13.47 10.11 1.98
N ILE A 88 -12.34 9.43 2.27
CA ILE A 88 -12.01 8.93 3.62
C ILE A 88 -10.52 9.16 3.91
N SER A 89 -10.20 9.67 5.10
CA SER A 89 -8.80 9.75 5.56
C SER A 89 -8.30 8.34 5.88
N LEU A 90 -7.27 7.88 5.17
CA LEU A 90 -6.58 6.62 5.46
C LEU A 90 -6.07 6.60 6.91
N GLU A 91 -5.68 7.76 7.45
CA GLU A 91 -5.27 7.91 8.85
C GLU A 91 -6.43 7.66 9.81
N ARG A 92 -7.64 8.12 9.48
CA ARG A 92 -8.84 7.80 10.28
C ARG A 92 -9.15 6.31 10.24
N ILE A 93 -8.99 5.65 9.09
CA ILE A 93 -9.18 4.19 8.99
C ILE A 93 -8.14 3.49 9.86
N VAL A 94 -6.86 3.82 9.70
CA VAL A 94 -5.76 3.24 10.49
C VAL A 94 -5.92 3.52 11.98
N GLU A 95 -6.41 4.70 12.39
CA GLU A 95 -6.66 4.99 13.80
C GLU A 95 -7.85 4.21 14.35
N GLN A 96 -8.94 4.07 13.58
CA GLN A 96 -10.08 3.24 13.96
C GLN A 96 -9.75 1.74 13.99
N SER A 97 -8.76 1.32 13.20
CA SER A 97 -8.29 -0.06 13.09
C SER A 97 -6.88 -0.24 13.64
N LYS A 98 -6.44 0.61 14.58
CA LYS A 98 -5.04 0.70 15.01
C LYS A 98 -4.49 -0.62 15.51
N GLU A 99 -5.28 -1.30 16.34
CA GLU A 99 -4.93 -2.61 16.89
C GLU A 99 -4.77 -3.65 15.79
N THR A 100 -5.74 -3.75 14.87
CA THR A 100 -5.71 -4.75 13.79
C THR A 100 -4.62 -4.44 12.76
N TYR A 101 -4.37 -3.16 12.47
CA TYR A 101 -3.28 -2.70 11.62
C TYR A 101 -1.91 -3.10 12.16
N TYR A 102 -1.62 -2.77 13.43
CA TYR A 102 -0.33 -3.10 14.03
C TYR A 102 -0.18 -4.61 14.29
N GLN A 103 -1.27 -5.34 14.55
CA GLN A 103 -1.23 -6.80 14.62
C GLN A 103 -0.91 -7.42 13.25
N ALA A 104 -1.56 -6.96 12.19
CA ALA A 104 -1.28 -7.44 10.83
C ALA A 104 0.16 -7.16 10.42
N LEU A 105 0.66 -5.95 10.69
CA LEU A 105 2.05 -5.56 10.47
C LEU A 105 3.02 -6.42 11.28
N TYR A 106 2.72 -6.66 12.56
CA TYR A 106 3.54 -7.51 13.42
C TYR A 106 3.62 -8.95 12.90
N ARG A 107 2.48 -9.56 12.60
CA ARG A 107 2.43 -10.95 12.08
C ARG A 107 3.17 -11.07 10.76
N SER A 108 2.96 -10.09 9.87
CA SER A 108 3.52 -10.13 8.51
C SER A 108 4.99 -9.74 8.43
N SER A 109 5.56 -9.20 9.52
CA SER A 109 6.99 -8.88 9.59
C SER A 109 7.82 -9.96 10.29
N GLN A 110 7.19 -10.99 10.88
CA GLN A 110 7.92 -12.09 11.50
C GLN A 110 8.73 -12.86 10.46
N GLY A 111 10.03 -13.07 10.71
CA GLY A 111 10.91 -13.75 9.76
C GLY A 111 11.26 -12.96 8.49
N TRP A 112 11.02 -11.63 8.49
CA TRP A 112 11.26 -10.79 7.31
C TRP A 112 12.73 -10.79 6.88
N HIS A 113 13.67 -10.70 7.83
CA HIS A 113 15.12 -10.71 7.54
C HIS A 113 15.57 -12.01 6.87
N GLU A 114 14.95 -13.14 7.22
CA GLU A 114 15.19 -14.46 6.65
C GLU A 114 14.37 -14.73 5.38
N SER A 115 13.57 -13.76 4.91
CA SER A 115 12.62 -13.93 3.81
C SER A 115 11.60 -15.06 4.03
N LYS A 116 11.22 -15.31 5.30
CA LYS A 116 10.25 -16.33 5.72
C LYS A 116 8.93 -15.73 6.21
N HIS A 117 8.71 -14.45 5.96
CA HIS A 117 7.53 -13.73 6.39
C HIS A 117 6.29 -14.10 5.56
N ASP A 118 5.12 -13.95 6.17
CA ASP A 118 3.83 -14.15 5.50
C ASP A 118 3.17 -12.79 5.23
N LEU A 119 2.96 -12.47 3.97
CA LEU A 119 2.33 -11.23 3.54
C LEU A 119 0.80 -11.23 3.73
N CYS A 120 0.18 -12.41 3.87
CA CYS A 120 -1.27 -12.56 3.85
C CYS A 120 -2.01 -11.71 4.89
N PRO A 121 -1.62 -11.70 6.18
CA PRO A 121 -2.34 -10.93 7.20
C PRO A 121 -2.36 -9.42 6.90
N TRP A 122 -1.29 -8.92 6.28
CA TRP A 122 -1.15 -7.53 5.88
C TRP A 122 -2.03 -7.18 4.68
N VAL A 123 -2.03 -8.02 3.64
CA VAL A 123 -2.88 -7.83 2.45
C VAL A 123 -4.36 -7.90 2.83
N GLU A 124 -4.74 -8.84 3.69
CA GLU A 124 -6.10 -8.94 4.21
C GLU A 124 -6.50 -7.68 4.99
N ASN A 125 -5.60 -7.12 5.81
CA ASN A 125 -5.85 -5.87 6.53
C ASN A 125 -6.07 -4.69 5.57
N ILE A 126 -5.21 -4.52 4.57
CA ILE A 126 -5.33 -3.43 3.58
C ILE A 126 -6.61 -3.60 2.74
N SER A 127 -6.97 -4.84 2.38
CA SER A 127 -8.15 -5.13 1.57
C SER A 127 -9.45 -4.97 2.37
N SER A 128 -9.45 -5.39 3.64
CA SER A 128 -10.60 -5.33 4.56
C SER A 128 -10.86 -3.95 5.13
N ALA A 129 -9.90 -3.02 5.01
CA ALA A 129 -10.01 -1.61 5.33
C ALA A 129 -11.01 -0.88 4.41
N ARG A 130 -12.27 -1.36 4.37
CA ARG A 130 -13.42 -0.89 3.57
C ARG A 130 -13.01 -0.12 2.30
N LEU A 131 -12.17 -0.76 1.49
CA LEU A 131 -12.06 -0.45 0.07
C LEU A 131 -13.32 -1.00 -0.58
N SER A 132 -14.48 -0.42 -0.28
CA SER A 132 -15.64 -0.63 -1.15
C SER A 132 -15.26 0.07 -2.45
N PRO A 133 -15.08 -0.66 -3.58
CA PRO A 133 -15.19 0.01 -4.85
C PRO A 133 -16.66 0.43 -4.88
N ARG A 134 -16.96 1.68 -4.48
CA ARG A 134 -18.20 2.28 -4.97
C ARG A 134 -17.97 2.35 -6.46
N THR A 135 -18.51 1.34 -7.16
CA THR A 135 -18.83 1.38 -8.57
C THR A 135 -19.16 2.81 -8.87
N THR A 136 -18.33 3.46 -9.68
CA THR A 136 -18.65 4.74 -10.30
C THR A 136 -20.08 4.61 -10.76
N THR A 137 -21.00 5.28 -10.07
CA THR A 137 -22.35 5.42 -10.54
C THR A 137 -22.21 6.07 -11.90
N SER A 138 -22.44 5.27 -12.94
CA SER A 138 -22.71 5.78 -14.27
C SER A 138 -23.79 6.85 -14.10
N ARG A 139 -23.44 8.12 -14.27
CA ARG A 139 -24.45 9.18 -14.40
C ARG A 139 -25.33 8.79 -15.61
N PRO A 140 -26.65 8.64 -15.47
CA PRO A 140 -27.50 8.63 -16.65
C PRO A 140 -27.60 10.08 -17.13
N GLY A 141 -26.81 10.42 -18.14
CA GLY A 141 -26.70 11.77 -18.68
C GLY A 141 -26.29 11.74 -20.14
N SER A 142 -27.25 11.36 -20.99
CA SER A 142 -27.40 11.77 -22.40
C SER A 142 -26.18 12.37 -23.12
N ALA A 143 -25.29 11.52 -23.63
CA ALA A 143 -24.45 11.88 -24.76
C ALA A 143 -24.97 11.16 -26.00
N ARG A 144 -25.75 11.88 -26.84
CA ARG A 144 -26.17 11.43 -28.16
C ARG A 144 -24.94 11.04 -28.97
N PHE A 145 -24.83 9.76 -29.31
CA PHE A 145 -23.90 9.29 -30.33
C PHE A 145 -24.40 9.76 -31.71
N ARG A 146 -23.97 10.95 -32.16
CA ARG A 146 -24.11 11.33 -33.57
C ARG A 146 -23.09 10.51 -34.36
N ARG A 147 -23.57 9.47 -35.07
CA ARG A 147 -22.84 8.87 -36.19
C ARG A 147 -22.57 9.96 -37.21
N ARG A 148 -21.31 10.38 -37.37
CA ARG A 148 -20.87 11.03 -38.60
C ARG A 148 -20.70 9.94 -39.65
N ARG A 149 -21.60 9.91 -40.63
CA ARG A 149 -21.37 9.25 -41.92
C ARG A 149 -20.20 9.98 -42.59
N ALA A 150 -19.15 9.27 -42.96
CA ALA A 150 -18.22 9.74 -43.98
C ALA A 150 -18.87 9.49 -45.36
N PRO A 151 -18.72 10.40 -46.34
CA PRO A 151 -19.33 10.27 -47.65
C PRO A 151 -18.58 9.27 -48.53
N SER A 152 -19.38 8.59 -49.34
CA SER A 152 -19.02 7.80 -50.51
C SER A 152 -18.33 8.64 -51.60
N ALA A 153 -17.21 8.14 -52.13
CA ALA A 153 -16.74 8.32 -53.51
C ALA A 153 -15.55 7.36 -53.71
N CYS A 154 -15.68 6.33 -54.56
CA CYS A 154 -15.31 6.33 -55.98
C CYS A 154 -13.79 6.27 -56.21
N TRP A 155 -13.40 5.15 -56.85
CA TRP A 155 -12.07 4.67 -57.27
C TRP A 155 -11.27 3.89 -56.23
#